data_AF-A0A6A5X1P0-F1
#
_entry.id   AF-A0A6A5X1P0-F1
#
_cell.length_a   1.000
_cell.length_b   1.000
_cell.length_c   1.000
_cell.angle_alpha   90.00
_cell.angle_beta   90.00
_cell.angle_gamma   90.00
#
_symmetry.space_group_name_H-M   'P 1'
#
loop_
_entity.id
_entity.type
_entity.pdbx_description
1 polymer ?
#
loop_
_entity_poly.entity_id
_entity_poly.type
_entity_poly.pdbx_seq_one_letter_code
_entity_poly.pdbx_strand_id
1 'polypeptide(L)'
;MGPPDNAALQSHSLIILPSYITRHISLGYDDDDVAAFLSSIEASQRQVRQKEDDSLLHLPAEIVLMIVDLVPIDYILDFRLISRGVRDYIDSRVMNDYLCRTQVVVNVDTGYFPFHPKPDTYRGSRILRLFFSRLEQQDSSSQQDSDGNREVAVFHFYDDWLQEIQDSYQPGLNHKTTYYGVMHMGAPLKPATEMRSGKLHWCMQLDHGVMDLRFPHPADKYEVDVILTDDSAKYCIKIWNWKSMMIQFLRIERAIRRKMEQTKLNPCTFSHKEDSVRAIRRSQIQRNLDPQRRQDKRTIWALRLLTPLWGKRFCGEASPPYDILERTEEDSMRVLMLLRKEAAMTAAEHKNLQQLASDWKEMVSGMSTMSNLFKGWQGNFKISGMESMQINELLFSPKPIPENPIEWSNEFMAEVAEKVSRWKTQRNVIEQVKDLLVCSTVAMLTPEDAFDSTPSDI
;
A
#
# COMPACT_ATOMS: atom_id res chain seq x y z
N MET A 1 22.00 58.74 -7.88
CA MET A 1 23.26 58.39 -7.18
C MET A 1 22.97 58.41 -5.69
N GLY A 2 23.32 57.32 -5.00
CA GLY A 2 23.04 57.09 -3.58
C GLY A 2 22.18 55.83 -3.39
N PRO A 3 22.75 54.68 -2.98
CA PRO A 3 21.99 53.48 -2.67
C PRO A 3 21.47 53.54 -1.22
N PRO A 4 20.29 52.99 -0.91
CA PRO A 4 19.91 52.68 0.46
C PRO A 4 20.17 51.20 0.80
N ASP A 5 20.94 51.04 1.87
CA ASP A 5 20.73 50.14 3.01
C ASP A 5 20.53 48.62 2.79
N ASN A 6 21.64 47.92 3.05
CA ASN A 6 21.70 46.53 3.48
C ASN A 6 21.16 46.36 4.91
N ALA A 7 20.08 45.59 5.07
CA ALA A 7 19.68 44.90 6.30
C ALA A 7 18.69 43.78 5.90
N ALA A 8 18.78 42.51 6.29
CA ALA A 8 19.67 41.79 7.18
C ALA A 8 19.80 40.36 6.61
N LEU A 9 21.02 39.98 6.20
CA LEU A 9 21.39 38.57 6.13
C LEU A 9 21.50 38.08 7.57
N GLN A 10 20.55 37.25 7.98
CA GLN A 10 20.69 36.45 9.18
C GLN A 10 21.96 35.61 9.03
N SER A 11 23.02 36.07 9.67
CA SER A 11 24.21 35.26 9.92
C SER A 11 23.77 34.09 10.76
N HIS A 12 23.58 32.92 10.12
CA HIS A 12 23.68 31.66 10.83
C HIS A 12 25.04 31.68 11.51
N SER A 13 25.04 31.90 12.82
CA SER A 13 26.22 31.69 13.64
C SER A 13 26.67 30.25 13.37
N LEU A 14 27.82 30.12 12.70
CA LEU A 14 28.50 28.84 12.54
C LEU A 14 28.92 28.43 13.94
N ILE A 15 28.06 27.67 14.62
CA ILE A 15 28.41 26.99 15.85
C ILE A 15 29.48 25.99 15.43
N ILE A 16 30.75 26.35 15.69
CA ILE A 16 31.89 25.46 15.49
C ILE A 16 31.74 24.36 16.55
N LEU A 17 31.09 23.27 16.17
CA LEU A 17 30.89 22.12 17.04
C LEU A 17 32.25 21.42 17.25
N PRO A 18 32.55 20.96 18.49
CA PRO A 18 33.77 20.21 18.77
C PRO A 18 33.96 19.02 17.83
N SER A 19 35.20 18.75 17.42
CA SER A 19 35.55 17.76 16.39
C SER A 19 35.05 16.34 16.66
N TYR A 20 34.84 15.97 17.93
CA TYR A 20 34.25 14.69 18.32
C TYR A 20 32.74 14.62 18.07
N ILE A 21 32.02 15.75 18.05
CA ILE A 21 30.58 15.84 17.73
C ILE A 21 30.38 15.90 16.22
N THR A 22 31.29 16.54 15.49
CA THR A 22 31.19 16.72 14.03
C THR A 22 31.16 15.38 13.28
N ARG A 23 31.88 14.35 13.77
CA ARG A 23 31.83 12.99 13.20
C ARG A 23 30.48 12.29 13.37
N HIS A 24 29.66 12.73 14.32
CA HIS A 24 28.36 12.14 14.56
C HIS A 24 27.29 12.75 13.65
N ILE A 25 27.40 14.01 13.24
CA ILE A 25 26.46 14.68 12.31
C ILE A 25 26.39 13.96 10.95
N SER A 26 27.49 13.33 10.50
CA SER A 26 27.52 12.48 9.30
C SER A 26 26.66 11.21 9.37
N LEU A 27 26.10 10.87 10.54
CA LEU A 27 25.16 9.75 10.75
C LEU A 27 23.68 10.20 10.73
N GLY A 28 23.40 11.44 10.33
CA GLY A 28 22.04 11.92 10.09
C GLY A 28 21.28 12.41 11.33
N TYR A 29 21.99 12.94 12.33
CA TYR A 29 21.39 13.67 13.46
C TYR A 29 20.84 15.03 13.01
N ASP A 30 19.65 15.40 13.49
CA ASP A 30 19.09 16.75 13.37
C ASP A 30 19.42 17.63 14.59
N ASP A 31 19.09 18.93 14.53
CA ASP A 31 19.38 19.88 15.63
C ASP A 31 18.65 19.48 16.94
N ASP A 32 17.50 18.81 16.84
CA ASP A 32 16.74 18.27 17.98
C ASP A 32 17.49 17.10 18.64
N ASP A 33 18.14 16.23 17.85
CA ASP A 33 18.98 15.14 18.35
C ASP A 33 20.20 15.65 19.14
N VAL A 34 20.80 16.76 18.69
CA VAL A 34 21.94 17.41 19.38
C VAL A 34 21.47 18.05 20.68
N ALA A 35 20.31 18.71 20.66
CA ALA A 35 19.70 19.27 21.87
C ALA A 35 19.32 18.18 22.90
N ALA A 36 18.78 17.05 22.44
CA ALA A 36 18.46 15.91 23.30
C ALA A 36 19.73 15.32 23.94
N PHE A 37 20.81 15.17 23.19
CA PHE A 37 22.10 14.71 23.69
C PHE A 37 22.68 15.65 24.75
N LEU A 38 22.66 16.96 24.50
CA LEU A 38 23.09 17.97 25.48
C LEU A 38 22.20 17.95 26.74
N SER A 39 20.88 17.79 26.58
CA SER A 39 19.95 17.68 27.71
C SER A 39 20.19 16.43 28.57
N SER A 40 20.60 15.31 27.94
CA SER A 40 20.92 14.06 28.64
C SER A 40 22.20 14.19 29.46
N ILE A 41 23.21 14.89 28.92
CA ILE A 41 24.44 15.22 29.66
C ILE A 41 24.13 16.15 30.83
N GLU A 42 23.31 17.18 30.62
CA GLU A 42 22.90 18.08 31.70
C GLU A 42 22.06 17.38 32.77
N ALA A 43 21.13 16.49 32.39
CA ALA A 43 20.32 15.70 33.30
C ALA A 43 21.17 14.73 34.13
N SER A 44 22.14 14.06 33.49
CA SER A 44 23.13 13.20 34.15
C SER A 44 23.99 13.97 35.17
N GLN A 45 24.29 15.25 34.91
CA GLN A 45 25.08 16.07 35.83
C GLN A 45 24.24 16.70 36.94
N ARG A 46 22.92 16.88 36.75
CA ARG A 46 21.99 17.37 37.78
C ARG A 46 21.67 16.30 38.83
N GLN A 47 21.56 15.03 38.46
CA GLN A 47 21.31 13.93 39.40
C GLN A 47 22.45 13.70 40.42
N VAL A 48 23.70 14.08 40.10
CA VAL A 48 24.82 13.99 41.06
C VAL A 48 24.73 15.07 42.15
N ARG A 49 23.90 16.11 41.98
CA ARG A 49 23.80 17.24 42.92
C ARG A 49 22.53 17.27 43.77
N GLN A 50 21.49 16.51 43.42
CA GLN A 50 20.26 16.42 44.22
C GLN A 50 20.06 14.98 44.70
N LYS A 51 20.63 14.74 45.89
CA LYS A 51 20.34 13.58 46.72
C LYS A 51 18.96 13.81 47.38
N GLU A 52 18.14 12.75 47.40
CA GLU A 52 16.97 12.54 48.27
C GLU A 52 15.71 13.37 47.92
N ASP A 53 14.78 12.79 47.13
CA ASP A 53 13.33 12.67 47.47
C ASP A 53 12.33 12.47 46.30
N ASP A 54 12.75 12.35 45.05
CA ASP A 54 11.86 11.80 44.00
C ASP A 54 12.49 10.55 43.40
N SER A 55 12.30 9.41 44.07
CA SER A 55 12.59 8.11 43.46
C SER A 55 11.55 7.86 42.37
N LEU A 56 11.78 8.40 41.17
CA LEU A 56 11.16 7.88 39.96
C LEU A 56 11.30 6.36 40.02
N LEU A 57 10.17 5.65 40.01
CA LEU A 57 10.14 4.19 39.99
C LEU A 57 10.96 3.73 38.77
N HIS A 58 12.22 3.36 39.01
CA HIS A 58 13.12 2.93 37.96
C HIS A 58 12.70 1.52 37.54
N LEU A 59 12.04 1.44 36.39
CA LEU A 59 11.84 0.15 35.73
C LEU A 59 13.22 -0.44 35.39
N PRO A 60 13.42 -1.76 35.59
CA PRO A 60 14.61 -2.44 35.10
C PRO A 60 14.80 -2.21 33.61
N ALA A 61 16.05 -2.12 33.15
CA ALA A 61 16.36 -1.81 31.76
C ALA A 61 15.71 -2.82 30.80
N GLU A 62 15.63 -4.09 31.21
CA GLU A 62 14.98 -5.17 30.46
C GLU A 62 13.50 -4.85 30.19
N ILE A 63 12.78 -4.35 31.20
CA ILE A 63 11.37 -3.98 31.08
C ILE A 63 11.22 -2.77 30.14
N VAL A 64 12.12 -1.80 30.22
CA VAL A 64 12.12 -0.65 29.31
C VAL A 64 12.35 -1.10 27.86
N LEU A 65 13.29 -2.02 27.62
CA LEU A 65 13.55 -2.55 26.28
C LEU A 65 12.39 -3.40 25.77
N MET A 66 11.73 -4.19 26.63
CA MET A 66 10.50 -4.92 26.27
C MET A 66 9.35 -3.98 25.91
N ILE A 67 9.22 -2.83 26.60
CA ILE A 67 8.24 -1.82 26.24
C ILE A 67 8.56 -1.25 24.86
N VAL A 68 9.83 -0.98 24.55
CA VAL A 68 10.27 -0.47 23.24
C VAL A 68 9.90 -1.43 22.11
N ASP A 69 9.97 -2.75 22.32
CA ASP A 69 9.57 -3.75 21.33
C ASP A 69 8.05 -3.69 20.98
N LEU A 70 7.22 -3.15 21.87
CA LEU A 70 5.78 -3.01 21.68
C LEU A 70 5.37 -1.63 21.13
N VAL A 71 6.33 -0.70 20.97
CA VAL A 71 6.04 0.65 20.49
C VAL A 71 5.71 0.60 18.98
N PRO A 72 4.57 1.18 18.55
CA PRO A 72 4.24 1.25 17.13
C PRO A 72 5.29 2.03 16.31
N ILE A 73 5.47 1.63 15.06
CA ILE A 73 6.51 2.15 14.16
C ILE A 73 6.49 3.67 13.96
N ASP A 74 5.34 4.33 14.10
CA ASP A 74 5.14 5.77 13.97
C ASP A 74 5.52 6.58 15.22
N TYR A 75 5.82 5.90 16.33
CA TYR A 75 6.32 6.48 17.58
C TYR A 75 7.76 6.09 17.92
N ILE A 76 8.29 5.02 17.32
CA ILE A 76 9.60 4.44 17.71
C ILE A 76 10.76 5.46 17.69
N LEU A 77 10.74 6.41 16.74
CA LEU A 77 11.79 7.42 16.63
C LEU A 77 11.75 8.44 17.77
N ASP A 78 10.60 8.68 18.39
CA ASP A 78 10.52 9.53 19.59
C ASP A 78 11.23 8.85 20.78
N PHE A 79 11.17 7.52 20.87
CA PHE A 79 11.83 6.73 21.93
C PHE A 79 13.35 6.69 21.78
N ARG A 80 13.87 6.86 20.56
CA ARG A 80 15.32 6.94 20.28
C ARG A 80 16.01 8.12 20.98
N LEU A 81 15.24 9.12 21.44
CA LEU A 81 15.73 10.30 22.15
C LEU A 81 15.86 10.10 23.68
N ILE A 82 15.29 9.03 24.24
CA ILE A 82 15.20 8.83 25.70
C ILE A 82 16.58 8.57 26.32
N SER A 83 17.35 7.66 25.74
CA SER A 83 18.70 7.34 26.22
C SER A 83 19.55 6.71 25.12
N ARG A 84 20.88 6.72 25.31
CA ARG A 84 21.81 6.04 24.40
C ARG A 84 21.55 4.53 24.32
N GLY A 85 21.24 3.88 25.44
CA GLY A 85 20.96 2.44 25.45
C GLY A 85 19.71 2.08 24.64
N VAL A 86 18.64 2.89 24.76
CA VAL A 86 17.42 2.72 23.95
C VAL A 86 17.69 2.98 22.47
N ARG A 87 18.50 3.99 22.15
CA ARG A 87 18.93 4.25 20.78
C ARG A 87 19.70 3.08 20.17
N ASP A 88 20.71 2.58 20.87
CA ASP A 88 21.54 1.49 20.38
C ASP A 88 20.71 0.20 20.22
N TYR A 89 19.73 -0.03 21.11
CA TYR A 89 18.78 -1.13 21.01
C TYR A 89 17.85 -0.99 19.79
N ILE A 90 17.32 0.21 19.54
CA ILE A 90 16.47 0.49 18.38
C ILE A 90 17.29 0.28 17.09
N ASP A 91 18.45 0.93 16.99
CA ASP A 91 19.30 0.93 15.78
C ASP A 91 19.89 -0.47 15.44
N SER A 92 19.82 -1.42 16.37
CA SER A 92 20.26 -2.81 16.19
C SER A 92 19.08 -3.78 16.15
N ARG A 93 18.61 -4.24 17.31
CA ARG A 93 17.65 -5.34 17.43
C ARG A 93 16.30 -4.99 16.82
N VAL A 94 15.75 -3.81 17.13
CA VAL A 94 14.43 -3.40 16.62
C VAL A 94 14.47 -3.21 15.10
N MET A 95 15.51 -2.58 14.56
CA MET A 95 15.67 -2.43 13.11
C MET A 95 15.79 -3.77 12.38
N ASN A 96 16.51 -4.74 12.94
CA ASN A 96 16.59 -6.10 12.38
C ASN A 96 15.25 -6.83 12.43
N ASP A 97 14.49 -6.69 13.52
CA ASP A 97 13.14 -7.24 13.62
C ASP A 97 12.18 -6.61 12.60
N TYR A 98 12.23 -5.27 12.46
CA TYR A 98 11.47 -4.56 11.43
C TYR A 98 11.85 -5.00 10.02
N LEU A 99 13.14 -5.20 9.76
CA LEU A 99 13.60 -5.70 8.46
C LEU A 99 12.98 -7.06 8.13
N CYS A 100 12.92 -7.97 9.10
CA CYS A 100 12.31 -9.29 8.92
C CYS A 100 10.81 -9.22 8.59
N ARG A 101 10.12 -8.18 9.09
CA ARG A 101 8.69 -7.93 8.82
C ARG A 101 8.41 -7.07 7.59
N THR A 102 9.46 -6.51 6.99
CA THR A 102 9.34 -5.58 5.86
C THR A 102 8.99 -6.32 4.58
N GLN A 103 8.05 -5.74 3.83
CA GLN A 103 7.72 -6.15 2.47
C GLN A 103 8.04 -5.00 1.51
N VAL A 104 8.68 -5.32 0.40
CA VAL A 104 8.86 -4.38 -0.72
C VAL A 104 7.80 -4.70 -1.76
N VAL A 105 7.05 -3.71 -2.18
CA VAL A 105 5.89 -3.87 -3.06
C VAL A 105 6.13 -3.11 -4.35
N VAL A 106 5.97 -3.78 -5.49
CA VAL A 106 6.11 -3.18 -6.82
C VAL A 106 4.73 -3.02 -7.44
N ASN A 107 4.40 -1.80 -7.84
CA ASN A 107 3.23 -1.51 -8.66
C ASN A 107 3.62 -1.64 -10.14
N VAL A 108 3.26 -2.76 -10.72
CA VAL A 108 3.51 -3.10 -12.12
C VAL A 108 2.47 -2.41 -12.98
N ASP A 109 2.84 -1.30 -13.62
CA ASP A 109 1.93 -0.62 -14.54
C ASP A 109 1.82 -1.37 -15.87
N THR A 110 0.59 -1.64 -16.27
CA THR A 110 0.21 -2.33 -17.50
C THR A 110 0.41 -1.49 -18.77
N GLY A 111 0.68 -0.18 -18.64
CA GLY A 111 0.93 0.70 -19.78
C GLY A 111 2.15 0.33 -20.64
N TYR A 112 3.09 -0.44 -20.08
CA TYR A 112 4.28 -0.95 -20.78
C TYR A 112 4.24 -2.47 -21.00
N PHE A 113 3.17 -3.13 -20.55
CA PHE A 113 2.96 -4.53 -20.88
C PHE A 113 2.57 -4.60 -22.37
N PRO A 114 3.22 -5.43 -23.20
CA PRO A 114 2.77 -5.64 -24.58
C PRO A 114 1.39 -6.31 -24.66
N PHE A 115 0.81 -6.68 -23.52
CA PHE A 115 -0.49 -7.31 -23.39
C PHE A 115 -1.43 -6.38 -22.63
N HIS A 116 -2.48 -5.91 -23.30
CA HIS A 116 -3.55 -5.21 -22.61
C HIS A 116 -4.25 -6.19 -21.67
N PRO A 117 -4.23 -5.98 -20.33
CA PRO A 117 -5.07 -6.77 -19.43
C PRO A 117 -6.52 -6.70 -19.93
N LYS A 118 -7.28 -7.81 -19.83
CA LYS A 118 -8.73 -7.68 -19.97
C LYS A 118 -9.20 -6.70 -18.90
N PRO A 119 -10.13 -5.80 -19.20
CA PRO A 119 -10.61 -4.78 -18.26
C PRO A 119 -11.10 -5.37 -16.94
N ASP A 120 -11.53 -6.64 -16.97
CA ASP A 120 -12.07 -7.37 -15.82
C ASP A 120 -11.03 -8.21 -15.05
N THR A 121 -9.83 -8.44 -15.59
CA THR A 121 -8.76 -9.20 -14.87
C THR A 121 -7.99 -8.29 -13.91
N TYR A 122 -8.47 -8.30 -12.66
CA TYR A 122 -7.84 -8.09 -11.35
C TYR A 122 -6.67 -7.09 -11.20
N ARG A 123 -6.75 -6.25 -10.15
CA ARG A 123 -5.65 -5.37 -9.69
C ARG A 123 -4.57 -6.08 -8.87
N GLY A 124 -4.86 -7.24 -8.28
CA GLY A 124 -3.87 -8.01 -7.50
C GLY A 124 -2.72 -8.52 -8.36
N SER A 125 -2.96 -8.82 -9.64
CA SER A 125 -1.90 -9.18 -10.60
C SER A 125 -0.97 -8.01 -10.95
N ARG A 126 -1.32 -6.77 -10.58
CA ARG A 126 -0.48 -5.58 -10.78
C ARG A 126 0.46 -5.29 -9.60
N ILE A 127 0.30 -6.01 -8.49
CA ILE A 127 1.06 -5.77 -7.27
C ILE A 127 1.97 -6.97 -7.03
N LEU A 128 3.28 -6.78 -7.18
CA LEU A 128 4.28 -7.78 -6.84
C LEU A 128 4.76 -7.53 -5.40
N ARG A 129 4.68 -8.54 -4.54
CA ARG A 129 5.17 -8.48 -3.17
C ARG A 129 6.48 -9.25 -3.03
N LEU A 130 7.47 -8.60 -2.44
CA LEU A 130 8.77 -9.17 -2.11
C LEU A 130 8.94 -9.19 -0.60
N PHE A 131 9.38 -10.32 -0.09
CA PHE A 131 9.55 -10.61 1.33
C PHE A 131 11.04 -10.69 1.66
N PHE A 132 11.39 -10.17 2.83
CA PHE A 132 12.74 -10.31 3.34
C PHE A 132 13.11 -11.79 3.50
N SER A 133 14.33 -12.14 3.11
CA SER A 133 14.85 -13.51 3.21
C SER A 133 16.09 -13.59 4.07
N ARG A 134 17.11 -12.78 3.77
CA ARG A 134 18.38 -12.82 4.49
C ARG A 134 19.18 -11.54 4.37
N LEU A 135 20.14 -11.37 5.29
CA LEU A 135 21.24 -10.44 5.18
C LEU A 135 22.45 -11.15 4.58
N GLU A 136 23.01 -10.61 3.51
CA GLU A 136 24.28 -11.04 2.92
C GLU A 136 25.38 -10.08 3.37
N GLN A 137 26.52 -10.61 3.80
CA GLN A 137 27.73 -9.83 3.97
C GLN A 137 28.43 -9.77 2.61
N GLN A 138 28.78 -8.57 2.17
CA GLN A 138 29.51 -8.40 0.92
C GLN A 138 30.89 -9.07 1.04
N ASP A 139 31.12 -10.10 0.23
CA ASP A 139 32.44 -10.71 0.12
C ASP A 139 33.43 -9.64 -0.37
N SER A 140 34.47 -9.41 0.43
CA SER A 140 35.51 -8.40 0.23
C SER A 140 36.42 -8.65 -0.99
N SER A 141 36.00 -9.49 -1.93
CA SER A 141 36.78 -9.86 -3.11
C SER A 141 36.71 -8.84 -4.25
N SER A 142 35.77 -7.89 -4.23
CA SER A 142 35.77 -6.75 -5.15
C SER A 142 36.50 -5.55 -4.54
N GLN A 143 37.79 -5.45 -4.88
CA GLN A 143 38.68 -4.35 -4.52
C GLN A 143 38.09 -2.97 -4.89
N GLN A 144 37.79 -2.10 -3.92
CA GLN A 144 38.36 -0.74 -3.77
C GLN A 144 37.62 0.23 -2.84
N ASP A 145 36.49 -0.12 -2.22
CA ASP A 145 35.87 0.77 -1.22
C ASP A 145 36.09 0.26 0.21
N SER A 146 36.88 1.01 0.96
CA SER A 146 37.32 0.76 2.33
C SER A 146 36.25 1.01 3.40
N ASP A 147 34.97 1.06 3.03
CA ASP A 147 33.88 1.30 3.96
C ASP A 147 33.27 -0.04 4.38
N GLY A 148 33.74 -0.53 5.53
CA GLY A 148 33.61 -1.90 6.00
C GLY A 148 32.18 -2.46 6.04
N ASN A 149 32.11 -3.78 5.87
CA ASN A 149 30.98 -4.65 6.20
C ASN A 149 29.59 -4.09 5.83
N ARG A 150 29.38 -3.83 4.53
CA ARG A 150 28.05 -3.46 4.02
C ARG A 150 27.16 -4.70 4.05
N GLU A 151 26.24 -4.72 5.02
CA GLU A 151 25.13 -5.68 5.07
C GLU A 151 24.15 -5.37 3.93
N VAL A 152 23.87 -6.36 3.09
CA VAL A 152 22.93 -6.26 1.97
C VAL A 152 21.66 -7.03 2.34
N ALA A 153 20.51 -6.38 2.28
CA ALA A 153 19.24 -7.03 2.52
C ALA A 153 18.70 -7.65 1.23
N VAL A 154 18.40 -8.95 1.27
CA VAL A 154 17.90 -9.71 0.13
C VAL A 154 16.42 -10.01 0.28
N PHE A 155 15.64 -9.64 -0.72
CA PHE A 155 14.21 -9.86 -0.80
C PHE A 155 13.86 -10.78 -1.97
N HIS A 156 12.92 -11.71 -1.78
CA HIS A 156 12.42 -12.62 -2.81
C HIS A 156 10.90 -12.51 -2.93
N PHE A 157 10.35 -12.87 -4.10
CA PHE A 157 8.91 -13.06 -4.27
C PHE A 157 8.61 -14.54 -4.56
N TYR A 158 7.34 -14.92 -4.44
CA TYR A 158 6.89 -16.30 -4.66
C TYR A 158 6.51 -16.55 -6.12
N ASP A 159 6.79 -17.75 -6.61
CA ASP A 159 6.53 -18.15 -8.00
C ASP A 159 5.03 -18.17 -8.34
N ASP A 160 4.15 -18.34 -7.35
CA ASP A 160 2.69 -18.38 -7.50
C ASP A 160 2.15 -17.13 -8.24
N TRP A 161 2.67 -15.95 -7.91
CA TRP A 161 2.27 -14.71 -8.56
C TRP A 161 2.62 -14.68 -10.05
N LEU A 162 3.78 -15.25 -10.40
CA LEU A 162 4.23 -15.32 -11.79
C LEU A 162 3.31 -16.25 -12.59
N GLN A 163 2.91 -17.37 -11.98
CA GLN A 163 1.97 -18.32 -12.57
C GLN A 163 0.59 -17.68 -12.79
N GLU A 164 0.06 -16.95 -11.79
CA GLU A 164 -1.22 -16.23 -11.91
C GLU A 164 -1.23 -15.23 -13.08
N ILE A 165 -0.10 -14.53 -13.31
CA ILE A 165 0.03 -13.61 -14.45
C ILE A 165 0.10 -14.37 -15.78
N GLN A 166 0.85 -15.46 -15.85
CA GLN A 166 0.88 -16.26 -17.08
C GLN A 166 -0.52 -16.77 -17.44
N ASP A 167 -1.25 -17.29 -16.46
CA ASP A 167 -2.61 -17.80 -16.65
C ASP A 167 -3.59 -16.70 -17.05
N SER A 168 -3.44 -15.49 -16.49
CA SER A 168 -4.34 -14.37 -16.73
C SER A 168 -4.12 -13.66 -18.07
N TYR A 169 -2.87 -13.52 -18.52
CA TYR A 169 -2.52 -12.68 -19.66
C TYR A 169 -2.29 -13.47 -20.95
N GLN A 170 -1.60 -14.61 -20.91
CA GLN A 170 -1.44 -15.51 -22.06
C GLN A 170 -0.86 -16.88 -21.63
N PRO A 171 -1.65 -17.96 -21.67
CA PRO A 171 -1.13 -19.30 -21.41
C PRO A 171 -0.09 -19.69 -22.47
N GLY A 172 1.13 -19.99 -22.03
CA GLY A 172 2.25 -20.42 -22.91
C GLY A 172 3.45 -19.46 -23.01
N LEU A 173 3.43 -18.31 -22.32
CA LEU A 173 4.61 -17.44 -22.22
C LEU A 173 5.73 -18.07 -21.37
N ASN A 174 6.96 -18.02 -21.87
CA ASN A 174 8.14 -18.44 -21.12
C ASN A 174 8.30 -17.58 -19.85
N HIS A 175 8.45 -18.23 -18.68
CA HIS A 175 8.66 -17.60 -17.37
C HIS A 175 9.71 -16.49 -17.42
N LYS A 176 10.80 -16.71 -18.15
CA LYS A 176 11.88 -15.71 -18.28
C LYS A 176 11.39 -14.44 -18.97
N THR A 177 10.60 -14.53 -20.04
CA THR A 177 10.16 -13.37 -20.83
C THR A 177 9.14 -12.51 -20.09
N THR A 178 8.13 -13.14 -19.47
CA THR A 178 7.15 -12.43 -18.62
C THR A 178 7.86 -11.72 -17.47
N TYR A 179 8.83 -12.39 -16.85
CA TYR A 179 9.60 -11.85 -15.75
C TYR A 179 10.54 -10.71 -16.16
N TYR A 180 11.28 -10.85 -17.27
CA TYR A 180 12.10 -9.77 -17.82
C TYR A 180 11.24 -8.55 -18.15
N GLY A 181 10.03 -8.73 -18.68
CA GLY A 181 9.07 -7.64 -18.87
C GLY A 181 8.71 -6.94 -17.55
N VAL A 182 8.28 -7.70 -16.55
CA VAL A 182 7.93 -7.18 -15.21
C VAL A 182 9.10 -6.46 -14.54
N MET A 183 10.31 -7.01 -14.60
CA MET A 183 11.50 -6.40 -14.00
C MET A 183 12.08 -5.24 -14.80
N HIS A 184 11.96 -5.22 -16.14
CA HIS A 184 12.29 -4.03 -16.93
C HIS A 184 11.25 -2.93 -16.79
N MET A 185 10.02 -3.25 -16.35
CA MET A 185 9.04 -2.26 -15.90
C MET A 185 9.25 -1.83 -14.45
N GLY A 186 9.80 -2.72 -13.62
CA GLY A 186 10.22 -2.45 -12.24
C GLY A 186 11.58 -1.72 -12.12
N ALA A 187 12.48 -1.82 -13.09
CA ALA A 187 13.84 -1.27 -13.05
C ALA A 187 14.35 -0.90 -14.47
N PRO A 188 15.24 0.11 -14.64
CA PRO A 188 16.20 0.63 -13.66
C PRO A 188 15.81 2.02 -13.11
N LEU A 189 15.99 2.38 -11.84
CA LEU A 189 17.23 2.38 -11.03
C LEU A 189 18.44 3.08 -11.66
N LYS A 190 18.22 3.83 -12.74
CA LYS A 190 19.03 5.00 -13.06
C LYS A 190 18.16 6.24 -12.82
N PRO A 191 18.73 7.43 -12.56
CA PRO A 191 17.99 8.68 -12.62
C PRO A 191 17.58 8.94 -14.07
N ALA A 192 16.69 8.10 -14.61
CA ALA A 192 16.05 8.32 -15.87
C ALA A 192 15.25 9.60 -15.70
N THR A 193 15.53 10.55 -16.58
CA THR A 193 14.94 11.88 -16.72
C THR A 193 13.40 11.92 -16.67
N GLU A 194 12.75 10.75 -16.75
CA GLU A 194 11.30 10.55 -16.78
C GLU A 194 10.70 10.02 -15.47
N MET A 195 11.52 9.49 -14.55
CA MET A 195 11.09 8.94 -13.23
C MET A 195 10.61 10.01 -12.23
N ARG A 196 10.44 11.26 -12.71
CA ARG A 196 10.09 12.46 -11.92
C ARG A 196 8.61 12.81 -11.97
N SER A 197 7.78 12.02 -12.66
CA SER A 197 6.34 12.23 -12.84
C SER A 197 5.50 12.00 -11.58
N GLY A 198 6.11 11.63 -10.45
CA GLY A 198 5.36 11.37 -9.20
C GLY A 198 4.55 10.07 -9.26
N LYS A 199 4.90 9.14 -10.15
CA LYS A 199 4.25 7.84 -10.29
C LYS A 199 4.75 6.85 -9.24
N LEU A 200 3.83 6.05 -8.70
CA LEU A 200 4.13 4.98 -7.76
C LEU A 200 4.64 3.74 -8.48
N HIS A 201 5.90 3.39 -8.23
CA HIS A 201 6.53 2.17 -8.74
C HIS A 201 6.88 1.22 -7.60
N TRP A 202 7.58 1.72 -6.59
CA TRP A 202 8.04 0.95 -5.45
C TRP A 202 7.40 1.50 -4.18
N CYS A 203 6.95 0.61 -3.31
CA CYS A 203 6.45 0.91 -1.99
C CYS A 203 7.18 0.03 -0.98
N MET A 204 7.32 0.53 0.23
CA MET A 204 7.69 -0.28 1.38
C MET A 204 6.47 -0.42 2.27
N GLN A 205 6.23 -1.63 2.76
CA GLN A 205 5.24 -1.95 3.77
C GLN A 205 5.96 -2.48 5.01
N LEU A 206 5.64 -1.91 6.16
CA LEU A 206 6.08 -2.37 7.48
C LEU A 206 4.91 -2.20 8.43
N ASP A 207 4.51 -3.29 9.07
CA ASP A 207 3.31 -3.35 9.91
C ASP A 207 2.09 -2.73 9.20
N HIS A 208 1.51 -1.66 9.77
CA HIS A 208 0.36 -0.93 9.21
C HIS A 208 0.77 0.23 8.28
N GLY A 209 2.06 0.55 8.20
CA GLY A 209 2.62 1.61 7.39
C GLY A 209 2.87 1.14 5.97
N VAL A 210 2.49 1.97 4.98
CA VAL A 210 2.85 1.73 3.57
C VAL A 210 3.11 3.07 2.89
N MET A 211 4.27 3.20 2.25
CA MET A 211 4.67 4.45 1.62
C MET A 211 5.56 4.22 0.40
N ASP A 212 5.62 5.20 -0.49
CA ASP A 212 6.57 5.27 -1.60
C ASP A 212 7.99 4.93 -1.11
N LEU A 213 8.59 3.88 -1.68
CA LEU A 213 10.01 3.63 -1.57
C LEU A 213 10.69 4.49 -2.64
N ARG A 214 10.97 5.75 -2.30
CA ARG A 214 11.65 6.65 -3.24
C ARG A 214 13.12 6.42 -3.18
N PHE A 215 13.68 5.96 -4.30
CA PHE A 215 15.14 5.93 -4.46
C PHE A 215 15.74 7.30 -4.12
N PRO A 216 16.86 7.28 -3.43
CA PRO A 216 17.41 8.41 -2.71
C PRO A 216 17.44 9.70 -3.52
N HIS A 217 17.11 10.82 -2.85
CA HIS A 217 17.68 12.12 -3.22
C HIS A 217 19.21 11.93 -3.30
N PRO A 218 19.98 12.61 -4.16
CA PRO A 218 21.44 12.40 -4.24
C PRO A 218 22.22 12.53 -2.90
N ALA A 219 21.59 13.02 -1.83
CA ALA A 219 22.13 13.01 -0.46
C ALA A 219 21.86 11.72 0.34
N ASP A 220 20.83 10.96 -0.02
CA ASP A 220 20.47 9.69 0.62
C ASP A 220 21.35 8.56 0.02
N LYS A 221 21.93 7.72 0.86
CA LYS A 221 23.04 6.82 0.47
C LYS A 221 22.64 5.37 0.18
N TYR A 222 21.38 5.05 -0.10
CA TYR A 222 21.00 3.63 -0.30
C TYR A 222 20.82 3.27 -1.77
N GLU A 223 21.58 2.29 -2.21
CA GLU A 223 21.52 1.75 -3.56
C GLU A 223 20.64 0.51 -3.55
N VAL A 224 19.87 0.31 -4.59
CA VAL A 224 19.07 -0.90 -4.78
C VAL A 224 19.47 -1.44 -6.13
N ASP A 225 19.88 -2.70 -6.16
CA ASP A 225 20.13 -3.43 -7.39
C ASP A 225 19.22 -4.65 -7.42
N VAL A 226 18.68 -4.87 -8.60
CA VAL A 226 17.88 -6.04 -8.90
C VAL A 226 18.81 -7.06 -9.53
N ILE A 227 18.98 -8.23 -8.88
CA ILE A 227 19.90 -9.26 -9.35
C ILE A 227 19.14 -10.52 -9.72
N LEU A 228 19.40 -11.01 -10.93
CA LEU A 228 19.02 -12.35 -11.35
C LEU A 228 20.01 -13.35 -10.76
N THR A 229 19.53 -14.37 -10.05
CA THR A 229 20.42 -15.46 -9.60
C THR A 229 20.22 -16.63 -10.54
N ASP A 230 21.26 -16.98 -11.30
CA ASP A 230 21.17 -17.97 -12.39
C ASP A 230 20.94 -19.42 -11.90
N ASP A 231 21.36 -19.74 -10.66
CA ASP A 231 21.44 -21.14 -10.19
C ASP A 231 20.11 -21.77 -9.74
N SER A 232 19.01 -21.02 -9.65
CA SER A 232 17.74 -21.57 -9.14
C SER A 232 16.45 -20.98 -9.71
N ALA A 233 16.54 -20.13 -10.74
CA ALA A 233 15.39 -19.34 -11.21
C ALA A 233 14.67 -18.53 -10.10
N LYS A 234 15.30 -18.41 -8.91
CA LYS A 234 14.81 -17.59 -7.81
C LYS A 234 15.40 -16.21 -7.96
N TYR A 235 14.53 -15.29 -8.27
CA TYR A 235 14.90 -13.91 -8.44
C TYR A 235 14.91 -13.18 -7.09
N CYS A 236 15.81 -12.21 -6.94
CA CYS A 236 15.92 -11.44 -5.72
C CYS A 236 16.22 -9.97 -5.97
N ILE A 237 15.91 -9.15 -4.97
CA ILE A 237 16.29 -7.74 -4.92
C ILE A 237 17.26 -7.56 -3.78
N LYS A 238 18.38 -6.91 -4.08
CA LYS A 238 19.40 -6.57 -3.11
C LYS A 238 19.28 -5.08 -2.79
N ILE A 239 19.14 -4.76 -1.52
CA ILE A 239 19.06 -3.38 -1.03
C ILE A 239 20.31 -3.12 -0.18
N TRP A 240 21.17 -2.25 -0.68
CA TRP A 240 22.32 -1.72 0.04
C TRP A 240 21.85 -0.64 1.02
N ASN A 241 22.51 -0.54 2.17
CA ASN A 241 22.19 0.46 3.20
C ASN A 241 20.71 0.45 3.62
N TRP A 242 20.15 -0.76 3.79
CA TRP A 242 18.77 -0.99 4.22
C TRP A 242 18.41 -0.24 5.50
N LYS A 243 19.35 -0.01 6.44
CA LYS A 243 19.10 0.78 7.66
C LYS A 243 18.67 2.21 7.35
N SER A 244 19.30 2.86 6.37
CA SER A 244 18.94 4.21 5.93
C SER A 244 17.54 4.24 5.33
N MET A 245 17.20 3.22 4.53
CA MET A 245 15.87 3.03 3.98
C MET A 245 14.82 2.90 5.09
N MET A 246 15.06 2.05 6.09
CA MET A 246 14.16 1.85 7.24
C MET A 246 13.97 3.13 8.05
N ILE A 247 15.06 3.85 8.39
CA ILE A 247 14.98 5.11 9.14
C ILE A 247 14.20 6.16 8.35
N GLN A 248 14.42 6.26 7.04
CA GLN A 248 13.66 7.17 6.20
C GLN A 248 12.17 6.81 6.23
N PHE A 249 11.82 5.53 6.09
CA PHE A 249 10.44 5.07 6.18
C PHE A 249 9.79 5.46 7.52
N LEU A 250 10.46 5.20 8.65
CA LEU A 250 9.96 5.55 9.99
C LEU A 250 9.80 7.07 10.18
N ARG A 251 10.71 7.87 9.61
CA ARG A 251 10.59 9.35 9.61
C ARG A 251 9.32 9.80 8.89
N ILE A 252 8.96 9.10 7.81
CA ILE A 252 7.77 9.43 7.02
C ILE A 252 6.50 9.05 7.78
N GLU A 253 6.42 7.86 8.37
CA GLU A 253 5.25 7.46 9.18
C GLU A 253 5.07 8.39 10.40
N ARG A 254 6.16 8.75 11.10
CA ARG A 254 6.12 9.77 12.17
C ARG A 254 5.59 11.11 11.65
N ALA A 255 6.01 11.55 10.47
CA ALA A 255 5.54 12.80 9.87
C ALA A 255 4.04 12.74 9.50
N ILE A 256 3.56 11.60 9.02
CA ILE A 256 2.14 11.38 8.70
C ILE A 256 1.30 11.42 9.98
N ARG A 257 1.71 10.72 11.04
CA ARG A 257 1.04 10.78 12.35
C ARG A 257 0.98 12.21 12.87
N ARG A 258 2.11 12.91 12.93
CA ARG A 258 2.16 14.32 13.38
C ARG A 258 1.25 15.21 12.53
N LYS A 259 1.19 14.96 11.22
CA LYS A 259 0.29 15.71 10.33
C LYS A 259 -1.17 15.47 10.69
N MET A 260 -1.55 14.22 10.93
CA MET A 260 -2.90 13.86 11.38
C MET A 260 -3.24 14.52 12.72
N GLU A 261 -2.32 14.54 13.69
CA GLU A 261 -2.53 15.22 14.97
C GLU A 261 -2.74 16.74 14.78
N GLN A 262 -1.92 17.38 13.94
CA GLN A 262 -2.01 18.81 13.64
C GLN A 262 -3.30 19.21 12.89
N THR A 263 -3.82 18.32 12.04
CA THR A 263 -4.96 18.62 11.17
C THR A 263 -6.28 18.02 11.64
N LYS A 264 -6.35 17.53 12.88
CA LYS A 264 -7.53 16.84 13.45
C LYS A 264 -8.84 17.63 13.34
N LEU A 265 -8.76 18.96 13.42
CA LEU A 265 -9.93 19.86 13.36
C LEU A 265 -10.19 20.42 11.95
N ASN A 266 -9.31 20.15 10.99
CA ASN A 266 -9.47 20.68 9.65
C ASN A 266 -10.51 19.87 8.88
N PRO A 267 -11.34 20.51 8.04
CA PRO A 267 -12.18 19.77 7.10
C PRO A 267 -11.28 18.92 6.19
N CYS A 268 -11.76 17.76 5.74
CA CYS A 268 -11.02 16.86 4.85
C CYS A 268 -11.52 17.02 3.42
N THR A 269 -10.63 16.94 2.43
CA THR A 269 -11.03 16.89 1.01
C THR A 269 -11.41 15.46 0.62
N PHE A 270 -10.59 14.48 1.00
CA PHE A 270 -10.84 13.07 0.68
C PHE A 270 -11.12 12.26 1.95
N SER A 271 -10.10 12.06 2.77
CA SER A 271 -10.21 11.53 4.13
C SER A 271 -9.03 12.04 4.96
N HIS A 272 -9.17 12.05 6.28
CA HIS A 272 -8.13 12.62 7.14
C HIS A 272 -6.76 11.93 6.97
N LYS A 273 -6.77 10.59 6.83
CA LYS A 273 -5.56 9.80 6.58
C LYS A 273 -5.02 10.05 5.17
N GLU A 274 -5.88 10.02 4.15
CA GLU A 274 -5.46 10.23 2.76
C GLU A 274 -4.90 11.63 2.50
N ASP A 275 -5.54 12.67 3.05
CA ASP A 275 -5.06 14.06 2.96
C ASP A 275 -3.68 14.20 3.64
N SER A 276 -3.47 13.53 4.78
CA SER A 276 -2.19 13.55 5.48
C SER A 276 -1.09 12.85 4.67
N VAL A 277 -1.40 11.71 4.05
CA VAL A 277 -0.48 10.99 3.17
C VAL A 277 -0.16 11.80 1.92
N ARG A 278 -1.17 12.37 1.24
CA ARG A 278 -0.98 13.26 0.09
C ARG A 278 -0.08 14.44 0.46
N ALA A 279 -0.31 15.07 1.60
CA ALA A 279 0.49 16.22 2.04
C ALA A 279 1.98 15.89 2.19
N ILE A 280 2.29 14.78 2.87
CA ILE A 280 3.66 14.34 3.08
C ILE A 280 4.29 13.91 1.75
N ARG A 281 3.54 13.17 0.91
CA ARG A 281 3.97 12.74 -0.41
C ARG A 281 4.30 13.92 -1.33
N ARG A 282 3.40 14.92 -1.44
CA ARG A 282 3.63 16.16 -2.21
C ARG A 282 4.86 16.92 -1.71
N SER A 283 5.02 17.06 -0.39
CA SER A 283 6.19 17.71 0.21
C SER A 283 7.50 17.00 -0.15
N GLN A 284 7.50 15.67 -0.14
CA GLN A 284 8.67 14.88 -0.57
C GLN A 284 8.95 15.03 -2.05
N ILE A 285 7.92 15.08 -2.93
CA ILE A 285 8.16 15.27 -4.37
C ILE A 285 8.85 16.61 -4.56
N GLN A 286 8.29 17.65 -3.94
CA GLN A 286 8.82 19.00 -4.04
C GLN A 286 10.27 19.10 -3.53
N ARG A 287 10.64 18.41 -2.45
CA ARG A 287 12.03 18.40 -1.91
C ARG A 287 13.02 17.72 -2.85
N ASN A 288 12.58 16.76 -3.64
CA ASN A 288 13.46 16.00 -4.54
C ASN A 288 13.61 16.66 -5.93
N LEU A 289 12.89 17.74 -6.20
CA LEU A 289 12.95 18.49 -7.45
C LEU A 289 14.00 19.60 -7.37
N ASP A 290 14.84 19.71 -8.41
CA ASP A 290 15.87 20.74 -8.54
C ASP A 290 15.25 22.03 -9.11
N PRO A 291 15.20 23.14 -8.34
CA PRO A 291 14.58 24.37 -8.79
C PRO A 291 15.31 25.03 -9.97
N GLN A 292 16.52 24.59 -10.36
CA GLN A 292 17.23 25.13 -11.52
C GLN A 292 16.81 24.45 -12.83
N ARG A 293 16.31 23.21 -12.77
CA ARG A 293 15.92 22.45 -13.98
C ARG A 293 14.54 22.86 -14.48
N ARG A 294 14.41 23.12 -15.78
CA ARG A 294 13.15 23.55 -16.41
C ARG A 294 11.99 22.57 -16.18
N GLN A 295 12.26 21.27 -16.26
CA GLN A 295 11.24 20.23 -16.07
C GLN A 295 10.77 20.14 -14.61
N ASP A 296 11.70 20.33 -13.67
CA ASP A 296 11.40 20.32 -12.24
C ASP A 296 10.61 21.57 -11.84
N LYS A 297 10.95 22.74 -12.40
CA LYS A 297 10.13 23.96 -12.25
C LYS A 297 8.68 23.74 -12.70
N ARG A 298 8.47 23.07 -13.85
CA ARG A 298 7.14 22.72 -14.34
C ARG A 298 6.41 21.80 -13.37
N THR A 299 7.09 20.79 -12.83
CA THR A 299 6.52 19.85 -11.87
C THR A 299 6.19 20.55 -10.54
N ILE A 300 7.05 21.44 -10.04
CA ILE A 300 6.79 22.28 -8.86
C ILE A 300 5.55 23.15 -9.08
N TRP A 301 5.40 23.74 -10.27
CA TRP A 301 4.22 24.52 -10.61
C TRP A 301 2.96 23.65 -10.67
N ALA A 302 3.03 22.48 -11.31
CA ALA A 302 1.92 21.53 -11.39
C ALA A 302 1.49 21.02 -10.00
N LEU A 303 2.44 20.75 -9.08
CA LEU A 303 2.14 20.36 -7.69
C LEU A 303 1.31 21.43 -6.94
N ARG A 304 1.43 22.71 -7.30
CA ARG A 304 0.65 23.81 -6.70
C ARG A 304 -0.77 23.89 -7.25
N LEU A 305 -1.02 23.28 -8.41
CA LEU A 305 -2.33 23.25 -9.07
C LEU A 305 -3.16 22.01 -8.75
N LEU A 306 -2.56 21.00 -8.12
CA LEU A 306 -3.29 19.82 -7.67
C LEU A 306 -4.45 20.20 -6.74
N THR A 307 -5.51 19.39 -6.74
CA THR A 307 -6.64 19.52 -5.82
C THR A 307 -6.15 19.83 -4.40
N PRO A 308 -6.56 20.96 -3.80
CA PRO A 308 -6.04 21.38 -2.51
C PRO A 308 -6.59 20.48 -1.41
N LEU A 309 -5.74 20.22 -0.42
CA LEU A 309 -6.06 19.36 0.71
C LEU A 309 -6.80 20.12 1.80
N TRP A 310 -7.46 19.38 2.69
CA TRP A 310 -8.18 19.90 3.85
C TRP A 310 -9.36 20.83 3.54
N GLY A 311 -10.23 20.45 2.61
CA GLY A 311 -11.49 21.15 2.32
C GLY A 311 -11.32 22.56 1.76
N LYS A 312 -10.12 22.92 1.32
CA LYS A 312 -9.84 24.20 0.70
C LYS A 312 -10.55 24.30 -0.65
N ARG A 313 -11.08 25.47 -0.97
CA ARG A 313 -11.78 25.70 -2.24
C ARG A 313 -10.82 25.50 -3.42
N PHE A 314 -11.25 24.70 -4.38
CA PHE A 314 -10.58 24.50 -5.65
C PHE A 314 -11.15 25.48 -6.68
N CYS A 315 -10.27 26.21 -7.38
CA CYS A 315 -10.68 27.28 -8.31
C CYS A 315 -10.33 26.99 -9.78
N GLY A 316 -10.18 25.71 -10.16
CA GLY A 316 -10.05 25.31 -11.57
C GLY A 316 -9.30 24.01 -11.77
N GLU A 317 -9.77 23.20 -12.71
CA GLU A 317 -9.15 21.94 -13.14
C GLU A 317 -8.06 22.22 -14.19
N ALA A 318 -6.92 21.54 -14.09
CA ALA A 318 -5.88 21.66 -15.10
C ALA A 318 -6.36 21.03 -16.41
N SER A 319 -6.28 21.74 -17.54
CA SER A 319 -6.65 21.16 -18.83
C SER A 319 -5.61 20.11 -19.28
N PRO A 320 -6.02 19.03 -19.99
CA PRO A 320 -5.08 18.13 -20.64
C PRO A 320 -4.15 18.93 -21.58
N PRO A 321 -2.81 18.73 -21.53
CA PRO A 321 -2.07 17.61 -20.95
C PRO A 321 -1.50 17.86 -19.53
N TYR A 322 -1.94 18.90 -18.82
CA TYR A 322 -1.37 19.28 -17.52
C TYR A 322 -2.00 18.54 -16.33
N ASP A 323 -3.04 17.75 -16.57
CA ASP A 323 -3.75 16.90 -15.60
C ASP A 323 -3.02 15.57 -15.30
N ILE A 324 -1.96 15.24 -16.05
CA ILE A 324 -1.21 13.99 -15.90
C ILE A 324 -0.73 13.79 -14.46
N LEU A 325 -0.25 14.85 -13.80
CA LEU A 325 0.25 14.76 -12.42
C LEU A 325 -0.87 14.45 -11.42
N GLU A 326 -2.06 15.01 -11.63
CA GLU A 326 -3.23 14.78 -10.77
C GLU A 326 -3.71 13.35 -10.90
N ARG A 327 -3.91 12.86 -12.13
CA ARG A 327 -4.24 11.45 -12.40
C ARG A 327 -3.20 10.50 -11.81
N THR A 328 -1.92 10.83 -11.98
CA THR A 328 -0.82 10.03 -11.43
C THR A 328 -0.84 10.01 -9.90
N GLU A 329 -1.17 11.13 -9.25
CA GLU A 329 -1.35 11.17 -7.79
C GLU A 329 -2.56 10.35 -7.36
N GLU A 330 -3.71 10.49 -8.02
CA GLU A 330 -4.92 9.72 -7.73
C GLU A 330 -4.67 8.21 -7.83
N ASP A 331 -4.03 7.76 -8.90
CA ASP A 331 -3.69 6.35 -9.09
C ASP A 331 -2.73 5.84 -8.01
N SER A 332 -1.70 6.65 -7.69
CA SER A 332 -0.75 6.32 -6.62
C SER A 332 -1.46 6.25 -5.27
N MET A 333 -2.32 7.21 -4.96
CA MET A 333 -3.06 7.26 -3.70
C MET A 333 -4.05 6.11 -3.57
N ARG A 334 -4.71 5.72 -4.66
CA ARG A 334 -5.61 4.56 -4.68
C ARG A 334 -4.86 3.29 -4.26
N VAL A 335 -3.67 3.05 -4.84
CA VAL A 335 -2.84 1.88 -4.50
C VAL A 335 -2.31 1.97 -3.07
N LEU A 336 -1.75 3.12 -2.65
CA LEU A 336 -1.24 3.30 -1.29
C LEU A 336 -2.32 3.12 -0.23
N MET A 337 -3.52 3.64 -0.47
CA MET A 337 -4.63 3.52 0.48
C MET A 337 -5.18 2.12 0.55
N LEU A 338 -5.23 1.41 -0.58
CA LEU A 338 -5.57 0.00 -0.61
C LEU A 338 -4.56 -0.82 0.22
N LEU A 339 -3.26 -0.66 -0.05
CA LEU A 339 -2.20 -1.38 0.65
C LEU A 339 -2.17 -1.04 2.14
N ARG A 340 -2.39 0.23 2.53
CA ARG A 340 -2.49 0.61 3.94
C ARG A 340 -3.73 0.03 4.63
N LYS A 341 -4.83 -0.12 3.91
CA LYS A 341 -6.05 -0.75 4.44
C LYS A 341 -5.79 -2.24 4.67
N GLU A 342 -5.20 -2.91 3.70
CA GLU A 342 -4.80 -4.32 3.81
C GLU A 342 -3.80 -4.54 4.95
N ALA A 343 -2.76 -3.70 5.04
CA ALA A 343 -1.73 -3.76 6.07
C ALA A 343 -2.27 -3.52 7.50
N ALA A 344 -3.36 -2.74 7.62
CA ALA A 344 -3.99 -2.45 8.90
C ALA A 344 -5.03 -3.51 9.33
N MET A 345 -5.46 -4.38 8.41
CA MET A 345 -6.42 -5.44 8.72
C MET A 345 -5.76 -6.57 9.49
N THR A 346 -6.47 -7.09 10.48
CA THR A 346 -6.08 -8.33 11.16
C THR A 346 -6.32 -9.54 10.26
N ALA A 347 -5.60 -10.64 10.50
CA ALA A 347 -5.80 -11.89 9.76
C ALA A 347 -7.25 -12.41 9.86
N ALA A 348 -7.92 -12.18 11.00
CA ALA A 348 -9.31 -12.54 11.20
C ALA A 348 -10.26 -11.69 10.36
N GLU A 349 -10.06 -10.37 10.31
CA GLU A 349 -10.84 -9.47 9.45
C GLU A 349 -10.65 -9.81 7.98
N HIS A 350 -9.41 -10.09 7.56
CA HIS A 350 -9.11 -10.49 6.19
C HIS A 350 -9.86 -11.78 5.81
N LYS A 351 -9.81 -12.80 6.68
CA LYS A 351 -10.55 -14.06 6.47
C LYS A 351 -12.07 -13.83 6.42
N ASN A 352 -12.62 -12.99 7.30
CA ASN A 352 -14.05 -12.68 7.31
C ASN A 352 -14.48 -11.97 6.03
N LEU A 353 -13.66 -11.04 5.53
CA LEU A 353 -13.91 -10.29 4.32
C LEU A 353 -13.81 -11.18 3.07
N GLN A 354 -12.86 -12.12 3.04
CA GLN A 354 -12.80 -13.16 2.01
C GLN A 354 -14.01 -14.09 2.04
N GLN A 355 -14.45 -14.50 3.23
CA GLN A 355 -15.64 -15.33 3.40
C GLN A 355 -16.89 -14.59 2.89
N LEU A 356 -17.05 -13.32 3.26
CA LEU A 356 -18.16 -12.49 2.79
C LEU A 356 -18.15 -12.33 1.27
N ALA A 357 -16.98 -12.19 0.66
CA ALA A 357 -16.83 -12.14 -0.79
C ALA A 357 -17.22 -13.46 -1.46
N SER A 358 -16.82 -14.59 -0.88
CA SER A 358 -17.21 -15.92 -1.34
C SER A 358 -18.72 -16.11 -1.24
N ASP A 359 -19.32 -15.76 -0.10
CA ASP A 359 -20.76 -15.87 0.13
C ASP A 359 -21.56 -14.98 -0.84
N TRP A 360 -21.06 -13.77 -1.12
CA TRP A 360 -21.66 -12.87 -2.11
C TRP A 360 -21.62 -13.48 -3.52
N LYS A 361 -20.48 -14.04 -3.94
CA LYS A 361 -20.37 -14.72 -5.24
C LYS A 361 -21.33 -15.91 -5.33
N GLU A 362 -21.44 -16.71 -4.27
CA GLU A 362 -22.39 -17.82 -4.18
C GLU A 362 -23.83 -17.33 -4.31
N MET A 363 -24.20 -16.26 -3.60
CA MET A 363 -25.51 -15.63 -3.69
C MET A 363 -25.82 -15.17 -5.12
N VAL A 364 -24.93 -14.40 -5.74
CA VAL A 364 -25.11 -13.89 -7.11
C VAL A 364 -25.26 -15.03 -8.10
N SER A 365 -24.42 -16.06 -8.00
CA SER A 365 -24.51 -17.27 -8.82
C SER A 365 -25.86 -17.98 -8.62
N GLY A 366 -26.26 -18.22 -7.38
CA GLY A 366 -27.52 -18.90 -7.05
C GLY A 366 -28.76 -18.14 -7.54
N MET A 367 -28.76 -16.81 -7.45
CA MET A 367 -29.83 -15.95 -7.96
C MET A 367 -29.85 -15.92 -9.49
N SER A 368 -28.68 -15.89 -10.14
CA SER A 368 -28.58 -15.98 -11.60
C SER A 368 -29.14 -17.32 -12.12
N THR A 369 -28.79 -18.43 -11.48
CA THR A 369 -29.35 -19.75 -11.80
C THR A 369 -30.87 -19.78 -11.64
N MET A 370 -31.41 -19.22 -10.56
CA MET A 370 -32.85 -19.14 -10.34
C MET A 370 -33.55 -18.28 -11.40
N SER A 371 -32.97 -17.14 -11.78
CA SER A 371 -33.46 -16.28 -12.85
C SER A 371 -33.49 -17.02 -14.19
N ASN A 372 -32.44 -17.78 -14.51
CA ASN A 372 -32.37 -18.58 -15.73
C ASN A 372 -33.41 -19.72 -15.74
N LEU A 373 -33.60 -20.42 -14.61
CA LEU A 373 -34.64 -21.44 -14.47
C LEU A 373 -36.04 -20.84 -14.64
N PHE A 374 -36.30 -19.67 -14.05
CA PHE A 374 -37.57 -18.98 -14.19
C PHE A 374 -37.80 -18.53 -15.63
N LYS A 375 -36.80 -17.96 -16.31
CA LYS A 375 -36.86 -17.61 -17.74
C LYS A 375 -37.17 -18.84 -18.61
N GLY A 376 -36.54 -19.99 -18.32
CA GLY A 376 -36.80 -21.25 -19.00
C GLY A 376 -38.24 -21.75 -18.79
N TRP A 377 -38.70 -21.73 -17.54
CA TRP A 377 -40.08 -22.08 -17.17
C TRP A 377 -41.10 -21.17 -17.86
N GLN A 378 -40.88 -19.84 -17.83
CA GLN A 378 -41.74 -18.86 -18.50
C GLN A 378 -41.80 -19.08 -20.02
N GLY A 379 -40.68 -19.47 -20.63
CA GLY A 379 -40.59 -19.77 -22.07
C GLY A 379 -41.50 -20.92 -22.53
N ASN A 380 -41.90 -21.82 -21.63
CA ASN A 380 -42.86 -22.89 -21.96
C ASN A 380 -44.30 -22.38 -22.11
N PHE A 381 -44.62 -21.25 -21.50
CA PHE A 381 -45.92 -20.61 -21.65
C PHE A 381 -45.87 -19.69 -22.87
N LYS A 382 -46.29 -20.19 -24.03
CA LYS A 382 -46.52 -19.39 -25.26
C LYS A 382 -47.77 -18.50 -25.13
N ILE A 383 -47.88 -17.73 -24.05
CA ILE A 383 -48.98 -16.80 -23.84
C ILE A 383 -48.61 -15.49 -24.54
N SER A 384 -49.16 -15.30 -25.73
CA SER A 384 -49.03 -14.06 -26.50
C SER A 384 -49.54 -12.88 -25.65
N GLY A 385 -48.64 -11.98 -25.24
CA GLY A 385 -48.96 -10.81 -24.42
C GLY A 385 -48.33 -10.76 -23.02
N MET A 386 -47.61 -11.80 -22.59
CA MET A 386 -46.95 -11.85 -21.26
C MET A 386 -45.42 -11.64 -21.34
N GLU A 387 -44.94 -10.97 -22.38
CA GLU A 387 -43.51 -10.79 -22.70
C GLU A 387 -42.71 -9.88 -21.75
N SER A 388 -43.32 -9.33 -20.68
CA SER A 388 -42.69 -8.27 -19.88
C SER A 388 -42.61 -8.47 -18.36
N MET A 389 -43.00 -9.63 -17.81
CA MET A 389 -42.63 -9.96 -16.43
C MET A 389 -41.17 -10.40 -16.36
N GLN A 390 -40.25 -9.54 -16.78
CA GLN A 390 -38.86 -9.65 -16.36
C GLN A 390 -38.88 -9.50 -14.84
N ILE A 391 -38.57 -10.56 -14.09
CA ILE A 391 -38.22 -10.42 -12.67
C ILE A 391 -37.03 -9.46 -12.66
N ASN A 392 -37.34 -8.20 -12.38
CA ASN A 392 -36.51 -7.02 -12.61
C ASN A 392 -35.01 -7.32 -12.67
N GLU A 393 -34.45 -7.35 -13.88
CA GLU A 393 -33.00 -7.16 -14.08
C GLU A 393 -32.52 -5.86 -13.39
N LEU A 394 -33.43 -4.91 -13.12
CA LEU A 394 -33.19 -3.68 -12.35
C LEU A 394 -32.97 -3.87 -10.84
N LEU A 395 -33.47 -4.96 -10.21
CA LEU A 395 -33.18 -5.24 -8.79
C LEU A 395 -31.80 -5.89 -8.60
N PHE A 396 -31.25 -6.47 -9.68
CA PHE A 396 -30.04 -7.29 -9.64
C PHE A 396 -28.95 -6.86 -10.60
N SER A 397 -29.13 -5.79 -11.39
CA SER A 397 -28.06 -5.20 -12.19
C SER A 397 -26.97 -4.74 -11.21
N PRO A 398 -25.88 -5.52 -11.04
CA PRO A 398 -24.89 -5.17 -10.05
C PRO A 398 -24.25 -3.89 -10.58
N LYS A 399 -24.29 -2.80 -9.81
CA LYS A 399 -23.25 -1.77 -9.99
C LYS A 399 -21.93 -2.52 -10.09
N PRO A 400 -21.02 -2.21 -11.02
CA PRO A 400 -19.78 -2.96 -11.17
C PRO A 400 -19.09 -3.06 -9.80
N ILE A 401 -19.11 -4.26 -9.22
CA ILE A 401 -18.60 -4.50 -7.88
C ILE A 401 -17.10 -4.74 -8.04
N PRO A 402 -16.24 -4.03 -7.29
CA PRO A 402 -14.83 -4.35 -7.27
C PRO A 402 -14.64 -5.83 -6.90
N GLU A 403 -13.94 -6.59 -7.75
CA GLU A 403 -13.70 -8.03 -7.48
C GLU A 403 -12.87 -8.26 -6.22
N ASN A 404 -11.99 -7.31 -5.89
CA ASN A 404 -11.21 -7.36 -4.66
C ASN A 404 -12.05 -6.83 -3.48
N PRO A 405 -12.36 -7.68 -2.50
CA PRO A 405 -13.18 -7.25 -1.37
C PRO A 405 -12.51 -6.21 -0.46
N ILE A 406 -11.18 -6.07 -0.53
CA ILE A 406 -10.46 -5.04 0.24
C ILE A 406 -10.81 -3.64 -0.29
N GLU A 407 -11.17 -3.51 -1.57
CA GLU A 407 -11.57 -2.22 -2.17
C GLU A 407 -12.98 -1.79 -1.74
N TRP A 408 -13.76 -2.66 -1.10
CA TRP A 408 -15.13 -2.36 -0.71
C TRP A 408 -15.16 -1.24 0.33
N SER A 409 -15.99 -0.22 0.08
CA SER A 409 -16.25 0.80 1.09
C SER A 409 -16.94 0.18 2.30
N ASN A 410 -16.78 0.78 3.48
CA ASN A 410 -17.42 0.27 4.70
C ASN A 410 -18.94 0.20 4.57
N GLU A 411 -19.53 1.18 3.87
CA GLU A 411 -20.96 1.20 3.56
C GLU A 411 -21.36 0.03 2.65
N PHE A 412 -20.57 -0.23 1.60
CA PHE A 412 -20.82 -1.33 0.69
C PHE A 412 -20.64 -2.69 1.37
N MET A 413 -19.62 -2.83 2.23
CA MET A 413 -19.44 -4.05 3.04
C MET A 413 -20.65 -4.32 3.93
N ALA A 414 -21.21 -3.29 4.57
CA ALA A 414 -22.41 -3.42 5.39
C ALA A 414 -23.63 -3.83 4.56
N GLU A 415 -23.82 -3.21 3.38
CA GLU A 415 -24.90 -3.56 2.45
C GLU A 415 -24.79 -5.01 1.96
N VAL A 416 -23.59 -5.44 1.57
CA VAL A 416 -23.31 -6.81 1.14
C VAL A 416 -23.56 -7.80 2.28
N ALA A 417 -23.09 -7.50 3.49
CA ALA A 417 -23.32 -8.34 4.66
C ALA A 417 -24.80 -8.50 4.98
N GLU A 418 -25.60 -7.43 4.89
CA GLU A 418 -27.04 -7.49 5.08
C GLU A 418 -27.73 -8.35 4.02
N LYS A 419 -27.39 -8.14 2.74
CA LYS A 419 -27.95 -8.91 1.62
C LYS A 419 -27.61 -10.40 1.72
N VAL A 420 -26.34 -10.72 1.98
CA VAL A 420 -25.87 -12.10 2.16
C VAL A 420 -26.56 -12.75 3.37
N SER A 421 -26.70 -12.03 4.48
CA SER A 421 -27.40 -12.54 5.67
C SER A 421 -28.85 -12.90 5.35
N ARG A 422 -29.59 -11.98 4.70
CA ARG A 422 -30.97 -12.25 4.24
C ARG A 422 -31.03 -13.44 3.30
N TRP A 423 -30.16 -13.50 2.30
CA TRP A 423 -30.11 -14.62 1.38
C TRP A 423 -29.84 -15.95 2.09
N LYS A 424 -28.89 -15.99 3.04
CA LYS A 424 -28.60 -17.19 3.84
C LYS A 424 -29.82 -17.66 4.63
N THR A 425 -30.60 -16.74 5.21
CA THR A 425 -31.86 -17.10 5.90
C THR A 425 -32.93 -17.63 4.95
N GLN A 426 -32.95 -17.16 3.70
CA GLN A 426 -33.91 -17.57 2.67
C GLN A 426 -33.43 -18.75 1.83
N ARG A 427 -32.20 -19.23 2.02
CA ARG A 427 -31.55 -20.22 1.16
C ARG A 427 -32.39 -21.50 0.99
N ASN A 428 -32.95 -22.03 2.08
CA ASN A 428 -33.78 -23.23 2.01
C ASN A 428 -35.06 -23.02 1.18
N VAL A 429 -35.68 -21.84 1.28
CA VAL A 429 -36.87 -21.49 0.48
C VAL A 429 -36.49 -21.32 -0.99
N ILE A 430 -35.36 -20.67 -1.27
CA ILE A 430 -34.85 -20.49 -2.63
C ILE A 430 -34.59 -21.85 -3.28
N GLU A 431 -33.97 -22.80 -2.58
CA GLU A 431 -33.76 -24.15 -3.11
C GLU A 431 -35.08 -24.89 -3.36
N GLN A 432 -36.07 -24.81 -2.45
CA GLN A 432 -37.39 -25.37 -2.70
C GLN A 432 -38.08 -24.79 -3.94
N VAL A 433 -37.95 -23.49 -4.17
CA VAL A 433 -38.51 -22.84 -5.37
C VAL A 433 -37.75 -23.29 -6.64
N LYS A 434 -36.42 -23.44 -6.57
CA LYS A 434 -35.65 -24.01 -7.70
C LYS A 434 -36.13 -25.42 -8.04
N ASP A 435 -36.30 -26.28 -7.04
CA ASP A 435 -36.79 -27.65 -7.22
C ASP A 435 -38.18 -27.65 -7.85
N LEU A 436 -39.09 -26.80 -7.35
CA LEU A 436 -40.42 -26.63 -7.93
C LEU A 436 -40.38 -26.17 -9.39
N LEU A 437 -39.53 -25.20 -9.73
CA LEU A 437 -39.37 -24.73 -11.11
C LEU A 437 -38.83 -25.82 -12.03
N VAL A 438 -37.86 -26.61 -11.56
CA VAL A 438 -37.30 -27.75 -12.31
C VAL A 438 -38.38 -28.82 -12.52
N CYS A 439 -39.05 -29.27 -11.45
CA CYS A 439 -40.12 -30.27 -11.53
C CYS A 439 -41.28 -29.80 -12.42
N SER A 440 -41.69 -28.54 -12.30
CA SER A 440 -42.75 -27.96 -13.13
C SER A 440 -42.34 -27.91 -14.60
N THR A 441 -41.09 -27.55 -14.90
CA THR A 441 -40.56 -27.52 -16.27
C THR A 441 -40.56 -28.93 -16.87
N VAL A 442 -40.14 -29.95 -16.12
CA VAL A 442 -40.16 -31.35 -16.56
C VAL A 442 -41.59 -31.84 -16.81
N ALA A 443 -42.52 -31.53 -15.91
CA ALA A 443 -43.93 -31.89 -16.08
C ALA A 443 -44.55 -31.27 -17.33
N MET A 444 -44.23 -30.01 -17.64
CA MET A 444 -44.72 -29.32 -18.86
C MET A 444 -44.13 -29.86 -20.16
N LEU A 445 -42.95 -30.47 -20.10
CA LEU A 445 -42.30 -31.11 -21.25
C LEU A 445 -42.76 -32.56 -21.46
N THR A 446 -43.57 -33.10 -20.53
CA THR A 446 -44.10 -34.46 -20.66
C THR A 446 -45.18 -34.46 -21.75
N PRO A 447 -45.07 -35.31 -22.79
CA PRO A 447 -46.07 -35.39 -23.86
C PRO A 447 -47.46 -35.74 -23.30
N GLU A 448 -48.52 -35.18 -23.89
CA GLU A 448 -49.90 -35.44 -23.46
C GLU A 448 -50.25 -36.94 -23.50
N ASP A 449 -49.69 -37.68 -24.46
CA ASP A 449 -49.84 -39.13 -24.65
C ASP A 449 -49.33 -39.98 -23.46
N ALA A 450 -48.54 -39.40 -22.55
CA ALA A 450 -48.04 -40.12 -21.38
C ALA A 450 -49.14 -40.45 -20.35
N PHE A 451 -50.23 -39.67 -20.35
CA PHE A 451 -51.33 -39.83 -19.38
C PHE A 451 -52.45 -40.77 -19.88
N ASP A 452 -52.51 -41.03 -21.19
CA ASP A 452 -53.54 -41.86 -21.83
C ASP A 452 -53.28 -43.38 -21.72
N SER A 453 -52.13 -43.78 -21.17
CA SER A 453 -51.72 -45.20 -21.07
C SER A 453 -52.14 -45.90 -19.78
N THR A 454 -53.01 -45.31 -18.96
CA THR A 454 -53.60 -46.04 -17.82
C THR A 454 -54.73 -46.95 -18.31
N PRO A 455 -54.59 -48.28 -18.27
CA PRO A 455 -55.71 -49.17 -18.54
C PRO A 455 -56.75 -48.92 -17.44
N SER A 456 -57.88 -48.35 -17.85
CA SER A 456 -59.03 -48.15 -16.98
C SER A 456 -59.66 -49.53 -16.76
N ASP A 457 -59.27 -50.19 -15.65
CA ASP A 457 -60.02 -51.33 -15.14
C ASP A 457 -61.36 -50.79 -14.59
N ILE A 458 -62.41 -50.88 -15.42
CA ILE A 458 -63.82 -50.91 -15.01
C ILE A 458 -64.29 -52.36 -15.03
#